data_AF-A0A2G5XJD4-F1
#
_entry.id   AF-A0A2G5XJD4-F1
#
_cell.length_a   1.000
_cell.length_b   1.000
_cell.length_c   1.000
_cell.angle_alpha   90.00
_cell.angle_beta   90.00
_cell.angle_gamma   90.00
#
_symmetry.space_group_name_H-M   'P 1'
#
loop_
_entity.id
_entity.type
_entity.pdbx_description
1 polymer ?
#
loop_
_entity_poly.entity_id
_entity_poly.type
_entity_poly.pdbx_seq_one_letter_code
_entity_poly.pdbx_strand_id
1 'polypeptide(L)' 'MVKKIRDEIAETYDERYEEYLDFLAEVRNYVKQYVADRTERRACLKEAIKPIYLHNTEERQMFLNELQQTFPSKQLIS' A
#
# COMPACT_ATOMS: atom_id res chain seq x y z
N MET A 1 17.10 -8.78 29.93
CA MET A 1 17.74 -8.76 28.59
C MET A 1 16.74 -8.89 27.44
N VAL A 2 15.60 -9.58 27.59
CA VAL A 2 14.57 -9.72 26.52
C VAL A 2 13.87 -8.41 26.14
N LYS A 3 13.71 -7.44 27.07
CA LYS A 3 13.03 -6.17 26.78
C LYS A 3 13.77 -5.30 25.77
N LYS A 4 15.10 -5.23 25.84
CA LYS A 4 15.93 -4.41 24.92
C LYS A 4 15.83 -4.86 23.47
N ILE A 5 15.82 -6.17 23.21
CA ILE A 5 15.72 -6.70 21.84
C ILE A 5 14.33 -6.43 21.27
N ARG A 6 13.27 -6.56 22.08
CA ARG A 6 11.91 -6.24 21.64
C ARG A 6 11.74 -4.75 21.35
N ASP A 7 12.30 -3.89 22.20
CA ASP A 7 12.19 -2.45 22.05
C ASP A 7 13.09 -1.94 20.89
N GLU A 8 14.25 -2.57 20.63
CA GLU A 8 15.10 -2.32 19.44
C GLU A 8 14.43 -2.76 18.13
N ILE A 9 13.67 -3.87 18.14
CA ILE A 9 12.86 -4.31 16.99
C ILE A 9 11.64 -3.39 16.80
N ALA A 10 11.01 -2.93 17.88
CA ALA A 10 9.92 -1.96 17.83
C ALA A 10 10.40 -0.55 17.39
N GLU A 11 11.66 -0.19 17.65
CA GLU A 11 12.30 1.02 17.10
C GLU A 11 12.61 0.89 15.60
N THR A 12 12.82 -0.33 15.07
CA THR A 12 13.07 -0.53 13.63
C THR A 12 11.78 -0.59 12.80
N TYR A 13 10.67 -0.99 13.43
CA TYR A 13 9.33 -1.03 12.85
C TYR A 13 8.42 -0.06 13.61
N ASP A 14 8.61 1.23 13.33
CA ASP A 14 7.82 2.30 13.93
C ASP A 14 6.44 2.46 13.27
N GLU A 15 5.68 3.46 13.72
CA GLU A 15 4.36 3.85 13.19
C GLU A 15 4.32 3.94 11.65
N ARG A 16 5.43 4.30 11.00
CA ARG A 16 5.50 4.43 9.54
C ARG A 16 5.39 3.09 8.83
N TYR A 17 5.84 2.01 9.48
CA TYR A 17 5.66 0.65 8.99
C TYR A 17 4.22 0.16 9.16
N GLU A 18 3.55 0.51 10.26
CA GLU A 18 2.13 0.20 10.44
C GLU A 18 1.29 0.89 9.36
N GLU A 19 1.48 2.19 9.17
CA GLU A 19 0.79 2.94 8.10
C GLU A 19 1.12 2.41 6.70
N TYR A 20 2.35 1.94 6.48
CA TYR A 20 2.73 1.35 5.21
C TYR A 20 2.04 0.01 4.96
N LEU A 21 1.87 -0.82 5.99
CA LEU A 21 1.12 -2.07 5.89
C LEU A 21 -0.36 -1.83 5.60
N ASP A 22 -0.97 -0.81 6.21
CA ASP A 22 -2.34 -0.41 5.93
C ASP A 22 -2.51 0.04 4.48
N PHE A 23 -1.59 0.85 3.95
CA PHE A 23 -1.54 1.21 2.54
C PHE A 23 -1.46 -0.03 1.63
N LEU A 24 -0.57 -0.98 1.93
CA LEU A 24 -0.45 -2.21 1.14
C LEU A 24 -1.74 -3.06 1.18
N ALA A 25 -2.42 -3.10 2.32
CA ALA A 25 -3.70 -3.78 2.46
C ALA A 25 -4.80 -3.13 1.62
N GLU A 26 -4.87 -1.79 1.63
CA GLU A 26 -5.80 -1.02 0.80
C GLU A 26 -5.58 -1.29 -0.69
N VAL A 27 -4.34 -1.14 -1.18
CA VAL A 27 -3.98 -1.43 -2.58
C VAL A 27 -4.35 -2.86 -2.94
N ARG A 28 -4.02 -3.84 -2.09
CA ARG A 28 -4.34 -5.24 -2.35
C ARG A 28 -5.84 -5.47 -2.48
N ASN A 29 -6.64 -4.87 -1.61
CA ASN A 29 -8.10 -4.99 -1.66
C ASN A 29 -8.67 -4.34 -2.93
N TYR A 30 -8.20 -3.13 -3.25
CA TYR A 30 -8.62 -2.41 -4.44
C TYR A 30 -8.31 -3.19 -5.72
N VAL A 31 -7.05 -3.59 -5.90
CA VAL A 31 -6.60 -4.31 -7.10
C VAL A 31 -7.31 -5.66 -7.22
N LYS A 32 -7.59 -6.35 -6.10
CA LYS A 32 -8.35 -7.60 -6.10
C LYS A 32 -9.78 -7.40 -6.60
N GLN A 33 -10.40 -6.28 -6.27
CA GLN A 33 -11.80 -5.98 -6.60
C GLN A 33 -11.96 -5.41 -8.02
N TYR A 34 -11.08 -4.50 -8.44
CA TYR A 34 -11.30 -3.66 -9.62
C TYR A 34 -10.37 -3.94 -10.80
N VAL A 35 -9.22 -4.58 -10.57
CA VAL A 35 -8.30 -4.95 -11.67
C VAL A 35 -8.58 -6.38 -12.11
N ALA A 36 -9.24 -6.53 -13.26
CA ALA A 36 -9.63 -7.82 -13.79
C ALA A 36 -8.45 -8.62 -14.36
N ASP A 37 -7.52 -7.94 -15.04
CA ASP A 37 -6.37 -8.59 -15.64
C ASP A 37 -5.33 -9.02 -14.59
N ARG A 38 -4.85 -10.25 -14.72
CA ARG A 38 -3.92 -10.85 -13.77
C ARG A 38 -2.53 -10.23 -13.87
N THR A 39 -2.11 -9.83 -15.06
CA THR A 39 -0.80 -9.23 -15.32
C THR A 39 -0.75 -7.81 -14.75
N GLU A 40 -1.79 -7.02 -15.01
CA GLU A 40 -1.97 -5.68 -14.44
C GLU A 40 -2.03 -5.74 -12.92
N ARG A 41 -2.83 -6.66 -12.35
CA ARG A 41 -2.88 -6.87 -10.89
C ARG A 41 -1.50 -7.12 -10.30
N ARG A 42 -0.71 -7.99 -10.94
CA ARG A 42 0.65 -8.30 -10.47
C ARG A 42 1.59 -7.11 -10.62
N ALA A 43 1.44 -6.31 -11.66
CA ALA A 43 2.21 -5.08 -11.85
C ALA A 43 1.91 -4.06 -10.75
N CYS A 44 0.63 -3.78 -10.47
CA CYS A 44 0.21 -2.85 -9.41
C CYS A 44 0.72 -3.28 -8.02
N LEU A 45 0.59 -4.57 -7.68
CA LEU A 45 1.08 -5.08 -6.39
C LEU A 45 2.60 -5.01 -6.27
N LYS A 46 3.33 -5.24 -7.38
CA LYS A 46 4.79 -5.12 -7.39
C LYS A 46 5.24 -3.66 -7.27
N GLU A 47 4.48 -2.74 -7.83
CA GLU A 47 4.74 -1.30 -7.70
C GLU A 47 4.57 -0.86 -6.25
N ALA A 48 3.43 -1.17 -5.62
CA ALA A 48 3.11 -0.73 -4.26
C ALA A 48 4.11 -1.17 -3.17
N ILE A 49 4.86 -2.27 -3.38
CA ILE A 49 5.89 -2.73 -2.43
C ILE A 49 7.23 -1.96 -2.54
N LYS A 50 7.32 -0.93 -3.39
CA LYS A 50 8.55 -0.14 -3.52
C LYS A 50 8.84 0.65 -2.24
N PRO A 51 10.11 0.71 -1.78
CA PRO A 51 10.49 1.40 -0.54
C PRO A 51 10.18 2.90 -0.50
N ILE A 52 10.01 3.55 -1.66
CA ILE A 52 9.64 4.97 -1.74
C ILE A 52 8.36 5.26 -0.94
N TYR A 53 7.42 4.33 -0.97
CA TYR A 53 6.16 4.43 -0.26
C TYR A 53 6.29 4.22 1.25
N LEU A 54 7.41 3.68 1.77
CA LEU A 54 7.58 3.54 3.22
C LEU A 54 7.68 4.90 3.92
N HIS A 55 8.30 5.88 3.26
CA HIS A 55 8.59 7.18 3.88
C HIS A 55 7.89 8.36 3.19
N ASN A 56 7.21 8.14 2.07
CA ASN A 56 6.58 9.20 1.31
C ASN A 56 5.08 8.95 1.14
N THR A 57 4.28 9.64 1.95
CA THR A 57 2.82 9.58 1.94
C THR A 57 2.20 10.28 0.72
N GLU A 58 2.86 11.30 0.17
CA GLU A 58 2.40 11.97 -1.06
C GLU A 58 2.48 11.00 -2.25
N GLU A 59 3.58 10.25 -2.35
CA GLU A 59 3.75 9.20 -3.37
C GLU A 59 2.72 8.08 -3.21
N ARG A 60 2.37 7.69 -1.96
CA ARG A 60 1.27 6.73 -1.71
C ARG A 60 -0.03 7.25 -2.30
N GLN A 61 -0.36 8.51 -2.01
CA GLN A 61 -1.61 9.12 -2.46
C GLN A 61 -1.64 9.29 -3.98
N MET A 62 -0.52 9.70 -4.58
CA MET A 62 -0.39 9.79 -6.04
C MET A 62 -0.63 8.43 -6.70
N PHE A 63 0.01 7.37 -6.18
CA PHE A 63 -0.20 6.01 -6.66
C PHE A 63 -1.67 5.55 -6.52
N LEU A 64 -2.32 5.81 -5.38
CA LEU A 64 -3.74 5.47 -5.20
C LEU A 64 -4.64 6.23 -6.17
N ASN A 65 -4.38 7.53 -6.39
CA ASN A 65 -5.13 8.34 -7.33
C ASN A 65 -4.98 7.80 -8.76
N GLU A 66 -3.75 7.51 -9.20
CA GLU A 66 -3.48 6.90 -10.51
C GLU A 66 -4.16 5.55 -10.66
N LEU A 67 -4.11 4.71 -9.62
CA LEU A 67 -4.77 3.42 -9.59
C LEU A 67 -6.29 3.55 -9.75
N GLN A 68 -6.91 4.52 -9.08
CA GLN A 68 -8.34 4.79 -9.16
C GLN A 68 -8.76 5.38 -10.51
N GLN A 69 -7.94 6.24 -11.11
CA GLN A 69 -8.19 6.78 -12.46
C GLN A 69 -8.06 5.69 -13.53
N THR A 70 -7.09 4.79 -13.38
CA THR A 70 -6.83 3.71 -14.34
C THR A 70 -7.88 2.62 -14.25
N PHE A 71 -8.31 2.28 -13.02
CA PHE A 71 -9.27 1.22 -12.74
C PHE A 71 -10.43 1.77 -11.92
N PRO A 72 -11.31 2.58 -12.51
CA PRO A 72 -12.37 3.25 -11.76
C PRO A 72 -13.31 2.23 -11.11
N SER A 73 -13.47 2.35 -9.80
CA SER A 73 -14.55 1.65 -9.10
C SER A 73 -15.88 2.19 -9.63
N LYS A 74 -16.80 1.30 -10.02
CA LYS A 74 -18.13 1.69 -10.55
C LYS A 74 -19.05 2.37 -9.52
N GLN A 75 -18.52 2.92 -8.43
CA GLN A 75 -19.30 3.57 -7.37
C GLN A 75 -19.41 5.10 -7.52
N LEU A 76 -18.97 5.68 -8.64
CA LEU A 76 -19.15 7.12 -8.91
C LEU A 76 -20.44 7.41 -9.71
N ILE A 77 -21.60 6.90 -9.26
CA ILE A 77 -22.91 7.47 -9.60
C ILE A 77 -23.85 7.26 -8.41
N SER A 78 -23.96 8.28 -7.55
CA SER A 78 -25.17 8.57 -6.78
C SER A 78 -25.18 10.03 -6.38
#